data_AF-D8FDZ6-F1
#
_entry.id   AF-D8FDZ6-F1
#
_cell.length_a   1.000
_cell.length_b   1.000
_cell.length_c   1.000
_cell.angle_alpha   90.00
_cell.angle_beta   90.00
_cell.angle_gamma   90.00
#
_symmetry.space_group_name_H-M   'P 1'
#
loop_
_entity.id
_entity.type
_entity.pdbx_description
1 polymer ?
#
loop_
_entity_poly.entity_id
_entity_poly.type
_entity_poly.pdbx_seq_one_letter_code
_entity_poly.pdbx_strand_id
1 'polypeptide(L)'
;MPRVKSLAPHRCTFGYDVIVYVGYALFVHCRSEKDIVSELARKNISISDREVSFLGKKFVTYLAVAHRESRQKIRSAMDQRGGYILHVDGTCEGDSPHLFTGLDGIAEVVLDNIKIPSEQSELLIPFFEKIKGQYGDPIALVHDMGKGILSAIAAVFPGTPDFICHFHFLRDIGKDLMEDEYKKIRNRLKKHKIRGSLRRMAKSLERTAVQDRKVMEQLNAGIKHGDVRTGAEMSIASAFALIQWVFDISAELNGYGFPFDLPHLAFYHRLKTVYTLVEAIWESPHKYEKTHKPLHKLFRLIKPVMADQTLKRSAKALDKKAEIFNALREALRIALPEGKNGLNDDGDDTDMKTIKEKVAAFQEKLKSEETLSKRDEYKKMIQQIDTYWDKLFADPISVHTATGEQLIQPQRTNNILERFFRDLKRKYRKKTGTISLNKTLKTILSDTPLVKNLENKEYLDIILDGCNTLEQRFARVDSKLVLQELDKKRKETGRLPQILKKMIREPAFPRKLGELFGC
;
A
#
# COMPACT_ATOMS: atom_id res chain seq x y z
N MET A 1 -26.17 -40.74 21.04
CA MET A 1 -24.87 -40.71 20.34
C MET A 1 -25.00 -39.88 19.07
N PRO A 2 -24.36 -38.69 18.97
CA PRO A 2 -24.34 -37.95 17.70
C PRO A 2 -23.52 -38.77 16.69
N ARG A 3 -24.10 -39.03 15.51
CA ARG A 3 -23.46 -39.83 14.45
C ARG A 3 -22.14 -39.18 14.03
N VAL A 4 -21.07 -39.97 13.97
CA VAL A 4 -19.69 -39.60 13.53
C VAL A 4 -19.66 -38.78 12.21
N LYS A 5 -20.71 -38.84 11.38
CA LYS A 5 -20.88 -38.03 10.16
C LYS A 5 -21.02 -36.51 10.40
N SER A 6 -21.23 -36.03 11.63
CA SER A 6 -21.33 -34.58 11.92
C SER A 6 -20.03 -33.93 12.40
N LEU A 7 -18.96 -34.71 12.61
CA LEU A 7 -17.70 -34.21 13.19
C LEU A 7 -16.62 -33.91 12.14
N ALA A 8 -16.67 -34.57 10.99
CA ALA A 8 -15.73 -34.39 9.90
C ALA A 8 -16.45 -34.33 8.54
N PRO A 9 -15.94 -33.53 7.58
CA PRO A 9 -16.50 -33.49 6.24
C PRO A 9 -16.43 -34.83 5.51
N HIS A 10 -17.25 -34.98 4.45
CA HIS A 10 -17.21 -36.16 3.60
C HIS A 10 -15.78 -36.44 3.07
N ARG A 11 -15.31 -37.69 3.22
CA ARG A 11 -13.98 -38.17 2.79
C ARG A 11 -12.81 -37.35 3.37
N CYS A 12 -12.93 -36.92 4.62
CA CYS A 12 -11.87 -36.19 5.32
C CYS A 12 -11.39 -36.94 6.56
N THR A 13 -10.08 -36.92 6.79
CA THR A 13 -9.44 -37.49 7.99
C THR A 13 -9.55 -36.56 9.20
N PHE A 14 -9.61 -35.24 8.95
CA PHE A 14 -9.63 -34.22 9.99
C PHE A 14 -11.04 -33.62 10.15
N GLY A 15 -11.41 -33.38 11.41
CA GLY A 15 -12.68 -32.77 11.80
C GLY A 15 -12.77 -31.27 11.47
N TYR A 16 -13.96 -30.71 11.63
CA TYR A 16 -14.21 -29.28 11.41
C TYR A 16 -13.42 -28.40 12.38
N ASP A 17 -13.23 -28.86 13.62
CA ASP A 17 -12.38 -28.24 14.64
C ASP A 17 -10.95 -28.04 14.17
N VAL A 18 -10.34 -29.06 13.55
CA VAL A 18 -8.98 -28.96 13.01
C VAL A 18 -8.95 -28.04 11.79
N ILE A 19 -9.97 -28.06 10.94
CA ILE A 19 -10.06 -27.16 9.78
C ILE A 19 -10.13 -25.69 10.23
N VAL A 20 -10.98 -25.38 11.21
CA VAL A 20 -11.13 -24.03 11.76
C VAL A 20 -9.86 -23.59 12.47
N TYR A 21 -9.27 -24.46 13.30
CA TYR A 21 -7.99 -24.19 13.97
C TYR A 21 -6.89 -23.82 12.95
N VAL A 22 -6.71 -24.65 11.92
CA VAL A 22 -5.71 -24.41 10.86
C VAL A 22 -6.02 -23.11 10.11
N GLY A 23 -7.29 -22.82 9.83
CA GLY A 23 -7.73 -21.58 9.21
C GLY A 23 -7.30 -20.34 10.00
N TYR A 24 -7.69 -20.25 11.26
CA TYR A 24 -7.29 -19.14 12.14
C TYR A 24 -5.77 -19.04 12.27
N ALA A 25 -5.08 -20.17 12.48
CA ALA A 25 -3.63 -20.18 12.63
C ALA A 25 -2.92 -19.64 11.37
N LEU A 26 -3.34 -20.05 10.18
CA LEU A 26 -2.71 -19.63 8.91
C LEU A 26 -2.99 -18.16 8.56
N PHE A 27 -4.24 -17.73 8.69
CA PHE A 27 -4.70 -16.48 8.07
C PHE A 27 -4.91 -15.33 9.07
N VAL A 28 -5.27 -15.65 10.31
CA VAL A 28 -5.47 -14.64 11.37
C VAL A 28 -4.19 -14.47 12.19
N HIS A 29 -3.65 -15.58 12.72
CA HIS A 29 -2.47 -15.57 13.58
C HIS A 29 -1.13 -15.63 12.83
N CYS A 30 -1.18 -15.81 11.51
CA CYS A 30 -0.01 -15.77 10.61
C CYS A 30 1.09 -16.78 11.00
N ARG A 31 0.69 -17.98 11.45
CA ARG A 31 1.60 -19.09 11.74
C ARG A 31 2.05 -19.76 10.45
N SER A 32 3.31 -20.20 10.40
CA SER A 32 3.79 -21.02 9.29
C SER A 32 3.20 -22.42 9.35
N GLU A 33 3.21 -23.14 8.23
CA GLU A 33 2.75 -24.53 8.18
C GLU A 33 3.50 -25.41 9.19
N LYS A 34 4.81 -25.19 9.36
CA LYS A 34 5.65 -25.93 10.31
C LYS A 34 5.30 -25.65 11.78
N ASP A 35 4.98 -24.40 12.09
CA ASP A 35 4.52 -24.03 13.44
C ASP A 35 3.23 -24.77 13.78
N ILE A 36 2.29 -24.79 12.83
CA ILE A 36 0.99 -25.44 12.99
C ILE A 36 1.13 -26.95 13.14
N VAL A 37 1.98 -27.60 12.34
CA VAL A 37 2.29 -29.03 12.50
C VAL A 37 2.82 -29.30 13.92
N SER A 38 3.74 -28.46 14.40
CA SER A 38 4.32 -28.60 15.75
C SER A 38 3.28 -28.37 16.86
N GLU A 39 2.38 -27.40 16.69
CA GLU A 39 1.29 -27.12 17.62
C GLU A 39 0.26 -28.26 17.67
N LEU A 40 -0.12 -28.81 16.52
CA LEU A 40 -1.05 -29.93 16.43
C LEU A 40 -0.43 -31.23 16.96
N ALA A 41 0.86 -31.46 16.75
CA ALA A 41 1.58 -32.60 17.33
C ALA A 41 1.53 -32.59 18.87
N ARG A 42 1.65 -31.42 19.51
CA ARG A 42 1.47 -31.28 20.98
C ARG A 42 0.06 -31.63 21.47
N LYS A 43 -0.92 -31.61 20.57
CA LYS A 43 -2.29 -32.07 20.81
C LYS A 43 -2.54 -33.50 20.34
N ASN A 44 -1.48 -34.26 20.06
CA ASN A 44 -1.51 -35.63 19.53
C ASN A 44 -2.19 -35.76 18.14
N ILE A 45 -2.15 -34.71 17.33
CA ILE A 45 -2.68 -34.70 15.97
C ILE A 45 -1.51 -34.70 14.97
N SER A 46 -1.27 -35.83 14.32
CA SER A 46 -0.23 -35.97 13.29
C SER A 46 -0.73 -35.47 11.94
N ILE A 47 -0.02 -34.51 11.36
CA ILE A 47 -0.39 -33.87 10.09
C ILE A 47 0.87 -33.37 9.36
N SER A 48 0.82 -33.34 8.03
CA SER A 48 1.93 -32.83 7.20
C SER A 48 1.72 -31.38 6.77
N ASP A 49 2.79 -30.66 6.43
CA ASP A 49 2.73 -29.29 5.87
C ASP A 49 1.77 -29.17 4.67
N ARG A 50 1.75 -30.21 3.81
CA ARG A 50 0.87 -30.26 2.63
C ARG A 50 -0.59 -30.36 3.03
N GLU A 51 -0.88 -31.14 4.05
CA GLU A 51 -2.23 -31.31 4.57
C GLU A 51 -2.69 -30.04 5.29
N VAL A 52 -1.83 -29.39 6.09
CA VAL A 52 -2.11 -28.05 6.66
C VAL A 52 -2.45 -27.04 5.56
N SER A 53 -1.65 -26.99 4.49
CA SER A 53 -1.92 -26.12 3.33
C SER A 53 -3.27 -26.42 2.66
N PHE A 54 -3.66 -27.71 2.62
CA PHE A 54 -4.93 -28.15 2.04
C PHE A 54 -6.12 -27.81 2.95
N LEU A 55 -6.00 -28.04 4.26
CA LEU A 55 -7.00 -27.64 5.24
C LEU A 55 -7.22 -26.13 5.25
N GLY A 56 -6.17 -25.32 5.08
CA GLY A 56 -6.30 -23.88 4.90
C GLY A 56 -7.14 -23.49 3.67
N LYS A 57 -6.98 -24.19 2.54
CA LYS A 57 -7.83 -23.97 1.35
C LYS A 57 -9.27 -24.42 1.60
N LYS A 58 -9.47 -25.52 2.31
CA LYS A 58 -10.80 -25.98 2.74
C LYS A 58 -11.48 -24.93 3.61
N PHE A 59 -10.78 -24.41 4.62
CA PHE A 59 -11.28 -23.35 5.49
C PHE A 59 -11.81 -22.15 4.70
N VAL A 60 -10.99 -21.61 3.78
CA VAL A 60 -11.42 -20.48 2.94
C VAL A 60 -12.63 -20.83 2.08
N THR A 61 -12.71 -22.04 1.53
CA THR A 61 -13.87 -22.44 0.72
C THR A 61 -15.12 -22.64 1.56
N TYR A 62 -15.01 -23.22 2.77
CA TYR A 62 -16.13 -23.30 3.71
C TYR A 62 -16.63 -21.91 4.09
N LEU A 63 -15.72 -21.01 4.42
CA LEU A 63 -16.06 -19.62 4.73
C LEU A 63 -16.76 -18.94 3.55
N ALA A 64 -16.25 -19.11 2.33
CA ALA A 64 -16.88 -18.58 1.13
C ALA A 64 -18.30 -19.13 0.93
N VAL A 65 -18.52 -20.45 1.11
CA VAL A 65 -19.87 -21.02 1.01
C VAL A 65 -20.78 -20.49 2.11
N ALA A 66 -20.32 -20.44 3.36
CA ALA A 66 -21.10 -19.90 4.48
C ALA A 66 -21.50 -18.44 4.25
N HIS A 67 -20.57 -17.61 3.78
CA HIS A 67 -20.82 -16.23 3.37
C HIS A 67 -21.88 -16.15 2.27
N ARG A 68 -21.77 -17.00 1.24
CA ARG A 68 -22.73 -17.03 0.13
C ARG A 68 -24.14 -17.45 0.54
N GLU A 69 -24.25 -18.39 1.47
CA GLU A 69 -25.53 -18.82 2.05
C GLU A 69 -26.14 -17.74 2.95
N SER A 70 -25.31 -16.94 3.63
CA SER A 70 -25.74 -15.84 4.51
C SER A 70 -25.97 -14.51 3.77
N ARG A 71 -25.83 -14.46 2.44
CA ARG A 71 -25.95 -13.21 1.65
C ARG A 71 -27.20 -12.39 1.93
N GLN A 72 -28.35 -13.04 2.03
CA GLN A 72 -29.60 -12.33 2.29
C GLN A 72 -29.57 -11.63 3.65
N LYS A 73 -29.00 -12.27 4.69
CA LYS A 73 -28.81 -11.65 6.00
C LYS A 73 -27.79 -10.52 5.99
N ILE A 74 -26.71 -10.68 5.21
CA ILE A 74 -25.72 -9.62 4.98
C ILE A 74 -26.39 -8.40 4.33
N ARG A 75 -27.17 -8.63 3.27
CA ARG A 75 -27.94 -7.58 2.59
C ARG A 75 -28.95 -6.92 3.54
N SER A 76 -29.72 -7.68 4.30
CA SER A 76 -30.64 -7.11 5.29
C SER A 76 -29.91 -6.25 6.34
N ALA A 77 -28.71 -6.64 6.76
CA ALA A 77 -27.91 -5.83 7.67
C ALA A 77 -27.36 -4.56 7.00
N MET A 78 -27.10 -4.57 5.69
CA MET A 78 -26.79 -3.34 4.92
C MET A 78 -28.01 -2.43 4.81
N ASP A 79 -29.18 -2.98 4.47
CA ASP A 79 -30.42 -2.22 4.36
C ASP A 79 -30.77 -1.52 5.68
N GLN A 80 -30.52 -2.17 6.82
CA GLN A 80 -30.70 -1.57 8.15
C GLN A 80 -29.78 -0.36 8.42
N ARG A 81 -28.61 -0.32 7.77
CA ARG A 81 -27.67 0.81 7.79
C ARG A 81 -27.99 1.88 6.75
N GLY A 82 -29.06 1.71 5.97
CA GLY A 82 -29.40 2.61 4.87
C GLY A 82 -28.63 2.33 3.57
N GLY A 83 -27.99 1.17 3.45
CA GLY A 83 -27.26 0.72 2.27
C GLY A 83 -25.79 0.42 2.53
N TYR A 84 -24.98 0.49 1.47
CA TYR A 84 -23.52 0.25 1.52
C TYR A 84 -22.77 1.16 0.56
N ILE A 85 -21.55 1.55 0.92
CA ILE A 85 -20.62 2.26 0.03
C ILE A 85 -19.65 1.24 -0.54
N LEU A 86 -19.62 1.09 -1.87
CA LEU A 86 -18.78 0.10 -2.53
C LEU A 86 -17.36 0.64 -2.73
N HIS A 87 -16.44 0.18 -1.90
CA HIS A 87 -15.00 0.36 -2.10
C HIS A 87 -14.44 -0.74 -2.98
N VAL A 88 -13.65 -0.40 -4.00
CA VAL A 88 -13.02 -1.38 -4.89
C VAL A 88 -11.57 -1.05 -5.18
N ASP A 89 -10.71 -2.07 -5.17
CA ASP A 89 -9.27 -1.94 -5.44
C ASP A 89 -8.65 -3.32 -5.76
N GLY A 90 -7.47 -3.29 -6.39
CA GLY A 90 -6.71 -4.46 -6.81
C GLY A 90 -5.31 -4.50 -6.22
N THR A 91 -4.78 -5.71 -6.03
CA THR A 91 -3.34 -5.87 -5.72
C THR A 91 -2.69 -6.98 -6.53
N CYS A 92 -1.50 -6.68 -7.08
CA CYS A 92 -0.66 -7.62 -7.81
C CYS A 92 0.82 -7.46 -7.40
N GLU A 93 1.64 -8.45 -7.74
CA GLU A 93 3.10 -8.35 -7.61
C GLU A 93 3.77 -9.09 -8.77
N GLY A 94 4.55 -8.39 -9.59
CA GLY A 94 5.15 -8.95 -10.80
C GLY A 94 4.08 -9.34 -11.83
N ASP A 95 4.19 -10.54 -12.39
CA ASP A 95 3.23 -11.13 -13.34
C ASP A 95 2.10 -11.93 -12.65
N SER A 96 1.81 -11.68 -11.38
CA SER A 96 0.66 -12.31 -10.72
C SER A 96 -0.65 -11.70 -11.26
N PRO A 97 -1.77 -12.45 -11.26
CA PRO A 97 -3.07 -11.83 -11.47
C PRO A 97 -3.33 -10.75 -10.39
N HIS A 98 -4.17 -9.79 -10.72
CA HIS A 98 -4.71 -8.81 -9.79
C HIS A 98 -5.75 -9.52 -8.92
N LEU A 99 -5.51 -9.57 -7.61
CA LEU A 99 -6.54 -9.91 -6.64
C LEU A 99 -7.35 -8.65 -6.39
N PHE A 100 -8.55 -8.61 -6.97
CA PHE A 100 -9.46 -7.48 -6.93
C PHE A 100 -10.58 -7.75 -5.93
N THR A 101 -10.90 -6.76 -5.10
CA THR A 101 -11.82 -6.92 -3.95
C THR A 101 -12.84 -5.79 -3.96
N GLY A 102 -14.10 -6.15 -3.72
CA GLY A 102 -15.18 -5.22 -3.39
C GLY A 102 -15.52 -5.32 -1.90
N LEU A 103 -15.66 -4.18 -1.23
CA LEU A 103 -15.88 -4.07 0.21
C LEU A 103 -16.98 -3.05 0.50
N ASP A 104 -17.83 -3.34 1.48
CA ASP A 104 -18.75 -2.38 2.07
C ASP A 104 -17.97 -1.47 3.04
N GLY A 105 -17.86 -0.19 2.68
CA GLY A 105 -17.14 0.82 3.45
C GLY A 105 -17.82 1.26 4.74
N ILE A 106 -19.11 0.95 4.93
CA ILE A 106 -19.83 1.27 6.18
C ILE A 106 -19.58 0.19 7.22
N ALA A 107 -19.77 -1.07 6.86
CA ALA A 107 -19.56 -2.20 7.77
C ALA A 107 -18.09 -2.66 7.84
N GLU A 108 -17.24 -2.18 6.92
CA GLU A 108 -15.88 -2.65 6.68
C GLU A 108 -15.79 -4.16 6.37
N VAL A 109 -16.76 -4.65 5.57
CA VAL A 109 -16.91 -6.08 5.24
C VAL A 109 -16.60 -6.33 3.77
N VAL A 110 -15.68 -7.25 3.50
CA VAL A 110 -15.41 -7.75 2.14
C VAL A 110 -16.65 -8.47 1.60
N LEU A 111 -17.12 -8.06 0.43
CA LEU A 111 -18.35 -8.58 -0.20
C LEU A 111 -18.07 -9.66 -1.25
N ASP A 112 -17.10 -9.43 -2.12
CA ASP A 112 -16.74 -10.37 -3.18
C ASP A 112 -15.32 -10.10 -3.67
N ASN A 113 -14.72 -11.11 -4.31
CA ASN A 113 -13.34 -11.06 -4.77
C ASN A 113 -13.17 -11.80 -6.09
N ILE A 114 -12.27 -11.31 -6.94
CA ILE A 114 -11.92 -11.96 -8.20
C ILE A 114 -10.42 -11.89 -8.43
N LYS A 115 -9.88 -12.88 -9.16
CA LYS A 115 -8.53 -12.79 -9.74
C LYS A 115 -8.67 -12.53 -11.22
N ILE A 116 -8.14 -11.40 -11.69
CA ILE A 116 -8.14 -11.00 -13.09
C ILE A 116 -6.71 -10.81 -13.59
N PRO A 117 -6.40 -11.17 -14.86
CA PRO A 117 -5.07 -10.94 -15.42
C PRO A 117 -4.74 -9.45 -15.53
N SER A 118 -5.73 -8.60 -15.76
CA SER A 118 -5.63 -7.15 -15.89
C SER A 118 -6.92 -6.48 -15.43
N GLU A 119 -6.85 -5.19 -15.09
CA GLU A 119 -8.00 -4.37 -14.71
C GLU A 119 -8.69 -3.78 -15.96
N GLN A 120 -8.92 -4.62 -16.97
CA GLN A 120 -9.70 -4.22 -18.15
C GLN A 120 -11.19 -4.20 -17.82
N SER A 121 -11.91 -3.21 -18.36
CA SER A 121 -13.35 -3.00 -18.10
C SER A 121 -14.18 -4.27 -18.35
N GLU A 122 -13.94 -4.97 -19.47
CA GLU A 122 -14.62 -6.22 -19.85
C GLU A 122 -14.50 -7.34 -18.81
N LEU A 123 -13.41 -7.35 -18.03
CA LEU A 123 -13.18 -8.33 -16.97
C LEU A 123 -13.78 -7.90 -15.62
N LEU A 124 -13.99 -6.60 -15.43
CA LEU A 124 -14.55 -6.00 -14.22
C LEU A 124 -16.08 -5.91 -14.26
N ILE A 125 -16.69 -5.71 -15.43
CA ILE A 125 -18.15 -5.63 -15.60
C ILE A 125 -18.86 -6.85 -14.97
N PRO A 126 -18.49 -8.12 -15.28
CA PRO A 126 -19.16 -9.27 -14.67
C PRO A 126 -19.00 -9.35 -13.15
N PHE A 127 -17.89 -8.82 -12.61
CA PHE A 127 -17.66 -8.75 -11.18
C PHE A 127 -18.60 -7.75 -10.51
N PHE A 128 -18.78 -6.57 -11.10
CA PHE A 128 -19.70 -5.55 -10.60
C PHE A 128 -21.17 -5.96 -10.76
N GLU A 129 -21.56 -6.56 -11.89
CA GLU A 129 -22.90 -7.12 -12.09
C GLU A 129 -23.22 -8.18 -11.03
N LYS A 130 -22.22 -9.02 -10.70
CA LYS A 130 -22.34 -10.03 -9.64
C LYS A 130 -22.54 -9.40 -8.26
N ILE A 131 -21.85 -8.31 -7.93
CA ILE A 131 -22.06 -7.58 -6.67
C ILE A 131 -23.45 -6.96 -6.65
N LYS A 132 -23.82 -6.24 -7.71
CA LYS A 132 -25.14 -5.61 -7.88
C LYS A 132 -26.29 -6.61 -7.73
N GLY A 133 -26.17 -7.77 -8.39
CA GLY A 133 -27.17 -8.84 -8.29
C GLY A 133 -27.27 -9.48 -6.90
N GLN A 134 -26.19 -9.48 -6.10
CA GLN A 134 -26.18 -10.06 -4.76
C GLN A 134 -26.68 -9.08 -3.68
N TYR A 135 -26.26 -7.82 -3.77
CA TYR A 135 -26.41 -6.85 -2.69
C TYR A 135 -27.26 -5.62 -3.06
N GLY A 136 -27.68 -5.49 -4.32
CA GLY A 136 -28.36 -4.31 -4.83
C GLY A 136 -27.40 -3.19 -5.23
N ASP A 137 -27.95 -2.04 -5.59
CA ASP A 137 -27.16 -0.86 -5.94
C ASP A 137 -26.50 -0.26 -4.67
N PRO A 138 -25.20 0.07 -4.71
CA PRO A 138 -24.58 0.82 -3.62
C PRO A 138 -25.10 2.25 -3.58
N ILE A 139 -25.03 2.88 -2.41
CA ILE A 139 -25.39 4.30 -2.27
C ILE A 139 -24.29 5.23 -2.82
N ALA A 140 -23.05 4.74 -2.86
CA ALA A 140 -21.91 5.40 -3.49
C ALA A 140 -20.79 4.40 -3.80
N LEU A 141 -19.87 4.77 -4.70
CA LEU A 141 -18.65 4.05 -4.99
C LEU A 141 -17.42 4.89 -4.61
N VAL A 142 -16.35 4.22 -4.15
CA VAL A 142 -15.05 4.83 -3.87
C VAL A 142 -13.94 3.94 -4.42
N HIS A 143 -13.10 4.49 -5.30
CA HIS A 143 -12.07 3.71 -5.98
C HIS A 143 -10.86 4.56 -6.42
N ASP A 144 -9.84 3.97 -7.03
CA ASP A 144 -8.72 4.71 -7.63
C ASP A 144 -9.05 5.22 -9.05
N MET A 145 -8.15 5.92 -9.74
CA MET A 145 -8.47 6.44 -11.09
C MET A 145 -8.22 5.41 -12.21
N GLY A 146 -8.27 4.11 -11.93
CA GLY A 146 -8.08 3.05 -12.92
C GLY A 146 -9.09 3.17 -14.06
N LYS A 147 -8.61 3.36 -15.31
CA LYS A 147 -9.47 3.56 -16.49
C LYS A 147 -10.48 2.44 -16.70
N GLY A 148 -10.08 1.19 -16.45
CA GLY A 148 -10.98 0.05 -16.56
C GLY A 148 -12.04 0.01 -15.46
N ILE A 149 -11.71 0.47 -14.25
CA ILE A 149 -12.66 0.60 -13.15
C ILE A 149 -13.68 1.68 -13.47
N LEU A 150 -13.24 2.89 -13.85
CA LEU A 150 -14.10 4.00 -14.27
C LEU A 150 -15.09 3.58 -15.37
N SER A 151 -14.59 2.88 -16.40
CA SER A 151 -15.44 2.41 -17.50
C SER A 151 -16.44 1.34 -17.06
N ALA A 152 -16.04 0.39 -16.21
CA ALA A 152 -16.92 -0.68 -15.76
C ALA A 152 -17.98 -0.17 -14.76
N ILE A 153 -17.63 0.78 -13.88
CA ILE A 153 -18.59 1.45 -12.99
C ILE A 153 -19.64 2.21 -13.80
N ALA A 154 -19.22 3.00 -14.78
CA ALA A 154 -20.14 3.74 -15.65
C ALA A 154 -21.13 2.82 -16.41
N ALA A 155 -20.70 1.60 -16.74
CA ALA A 155 -21.55 0.60 -17.40
C ALA A 155 -22.55 -0.08 -16.45
N VAL A 156 -22.15 -0.39 -15.21
CA VAL A 156 -22.95 -1.24 -14.29
C VAL A 156 -23.78 -0.42 -13.29
N PHE A 157 -23.27 0.74 -12.87
CA PHE A 157 -23.87 1.62 -11.87
C PHE A 157 -24.12 3.04 -12.42
N PRO A 158 -24.86 3.19 -13.53
CA PRO A 158 -25.14 4.51 -14.09
C PRO A 158 -25.96 5.34 -13.09
N GLY A 159 -25.51 6.57 -12.82
CA GLY A 159 -26.18 7.51 -11.93
C GLY A 159 -25.91 7.31 -10.43
N THR A 160 -25.19 6.26 -10.04
CA THR A 160 -24.73 6.12 -8.65
C THR A 160 -23.60 7.11 -8.37
N PRO A 161 -23.61 7.81 -7.21
CA PRO A 161 -22.49 8.66 -6.80
C PRO A 161 -21.15 7.90 -6.85
N ASP A 162 -20.17 8.47 -7.53
CA ASP A 162 -18.93 7.77 -7.87
C ASP A 162 -17.70 8.66 -7.60
N PHE A 163 -16.94 8.31 -6.58
CA PHE A 163 -15.86 9.12 -6.01
C PHE A 163 -14.50 8.48 -6.16
N ILE A 164 -13.47 9.32 -6.31
CA ILE A 164 -12.08 8.87 -6.43
C ILE A 164 -11.30 9.09 -5.14
N CYS A 165 -10.33 8.21 -4.88
CA CYS A 165 -9.42 8.34 -3.76
C CYS A 165 -8.53 9.59 -3.91
N HIS A 166 -8.65 10.54 -2.96
CA HIS A 166 -7.87 11.78 -2.97
C HIS A 166 -6.36 11.53 -2.86
N PHE A 167 -5.97 10.47 -2.14
CA PHE A 167 -4.56 10.10 -2.01
C PHE A 167 -3.97 9.68 -3.35
N HIS A 168 -4.68 8.85 -4.11
CA HIS A 168 -4.30 8.44 -5.45
C HIS A 168 -4.29 9.61 -6.44
N PHE A 169 -5.31 10.47 -6.37
CA PHE A 169 -5.40 11.69 -7.14
C PHE A 169 -4.16 12.58 -6.97
N LEU A 170 -3.80 12.90 -5.72
CA LEU A 170 -2.61 13.69 -5.41
C LEU A 170 -1.32 12.98 -5.82
N ARG A 171 -1.24 11.67 -5.64
CA ARG A 171 -0.05 10.89 -6.04
C ARG A 171 0.21 11.00 -7.55
N ASP A 172 -0.83 10.97 -8.36
CA ASP A 172 -0.67 11.05 -9.82
C ASP A 172 -0.36 12.49 -10.27
N ILE A 173 -1.06 13.49 -9.73
CA ILE A 173 -0.71 14.92 -9.94
C ILE A 173 0.74 15.20 -9.57
N GLY A 174 1.17 14.77 -8.38
CA GLY A 174 2.51 15.04 -7.90
C GLY A 174 3.59 14.35 -8.74
N LYS A 175 3.31 13.15 -9.27
CA LYS A 175 4.22 12.48 -10.23
C LYS A 175 4.33 13.29 -11.52
N ASP A 176 3.20 13.63 -12.14
CA ASP A 176 3.17 14.36 -13.40
C ASP A 176 3.85 15.72 -13.28
N LEU A 177 3.69 16.37 -12.12
CA LEU A 177 4.31 17.66 -11.85
C LEU A 177 5.82 17.54 -11.60
N MET A 178 6.28 16.58 -10.80
CA MET A 178 7.62 16.61 -10.17
C MET A 178 8.60 15.52 -10.60
N GLU A 179 8.16 14.47 -11.30
CA GLU A 179 8.98 13.27 -11.49
C GLU A 179 10.26 13.54 -12.30
N ASP A 180 10.19 14.41 -13.31
CA ASP A 180 11.34 14.74 -14.16
C ASP A 180 12.48 15.40 -13.38
N GLU A 181 12.18 16.46 -12.61
CA GLU A 181 13.16 17.13 -11.76
C GLU A 181 13.67 16.19 -10.67
N TYR A 182 12.78 15.40 -10.07
CA TYR A 182 13.14 14.44 -9.04
C TYR A 182 14.11 13.37 -9.56
N LYS A 183 13.85 12.79 -10.74
CA LYS A 183 14.75 11.85 -11.43
C LYS A 183 16.08 12.51 -11.79
N LYS A 184 16.08 13.76 -12.28
CA LYS A 184 17.30 14.52 -12.59
C LYS A 184 18.17 14.67 -11.33
N ILE A 185 17.60 15.12 -10.21
CA ILE A 185 18.33 15.25 -8.93
C ILE A 185 18.92 13.91 -8.50
N ARG A 186 18.10 12.84 -8.49
CA ARG A 186 18.56 11.48 -8.16
C ARG A 186 19.76 11.06 -8.99
N ASN A 187 19.67 11.24 -10.31
CA ASN A 187 20.68 10.80 -11.26
C ASN A 187 21.97 11.62 -11.14
N ARG A 188 21.88 12.95 -10.94
CA ARG A 188 23.06 13.80 -10.72
C ARG A 188 23.76 13.46 -9.41
N LEU A 189 23.03 13.28 -8.31
CA LEU A 189 23.60 12.83 -7.03
C LEU A 189 24.30 11.46 -7.16
N LYS A 190 23.72 10.53 -7.94
CA LYS A 190 24.32 9.23 -8.25
C LYS A 190 25.60 9.39 -9.08
N LYS A 191 25.59 10.25 -10.11
CA LYS A 191 26.74 10.54 -10.97
C LYS A 191 27.94 11.04 -10.17
N HIS A 192 27.72 11.95 -9.22
CA HIS A 192 28.75 12.44 -8.30
C HIS A 192 29.25 11.42 -7.29
N LYS A 193 28.57 10.28 -7.15
CA LYS A 193 28.86 9.24 -6.14
C LYS A 193 28.94 9.79 -4.70
N ILE A 194 28.29 10.95 -4.44
CA ILE A 194 28.47 11.72 -3.20
C ILE A 194 28.08 10.89 -1.96
N ARG A 195 26.98 10.14 -2.02
CA ARG A 195 26.56 9.25 -0.94
C ARG A 195 27.65 8.22 -0.59
N GLY A 196 28.28 7.62 -1.59
CA GLY A 196 29.36 6.66 -1.37
C GLY A 196 30.62 7.31 -0.80
N SER A 197 30.97 8.49 -1.28
CA SER A 197 32.13 9.26 -0.78
C SER A 197 31.95 9.69 0.67
N LEU A 198 30.78 10.21 1.05
CA LEU A 198 30.48 10.60 2.43
C LEU A 198 30.43 9.40 3.37
N ARG A 199 29.84 8.26 2.95
CA ARG A 199 29.86 7.03 3.77
C ARG A 199 31.27 6.51 4.03
N ARG A 200 32.14 6.50 3.02
CA ARG A 200 33.56 6.12 3.20
C ARG A 200 34.26 7.07 4.16
N MET A 201 33.99 8.37 4.05
CA MET A 201 34.55 9.36 4.96
C MET A 201 34.05 9.17 6.40
N ALA A 202 32.73 9.03 6.60
CA ALA A 202 32.15 8.75 7.91
C ALA A 202 32.79 7.51 8.55
N LYS A 203 32.90 6.40 7.82
CA LYS A 203 33.55 5.16 8.31
C LYS A 203 35.01 5.38 8.72
N SER A 204 35.74 6.25 8.01
CA SER A 204 37.13 6.57 8.37
C SER A 204 37.24 7.46 9.61
N LEU A 205 36.23 8.27 9.89
CA LEU A 205 36.19 9.17 11.06
C LEU A 205 35.59 8.47 12.29
N GLU A 206 34.75 7.45 12.09
CA GLU A 206 33.97 6.76 13.12
C GLU A 206 34.83 6.26 14.28
N ARG A 207 35.97 5.60 14.01
CA ARG A 207 36.85 5.08 15.06
C ARG A 207 37.30 6.18 16.03
N THR A 208 37.75 7.31 15.50
CA THR A 208 38.23 8.43 16.32
C THR A 208 37.09 9.26 16.91
N ALA A 209 35.95 9.37 16.23
CA ALA A 209 34.78 10.13 16.70
C ALA A 209 33.95 9.38 17.76
N VAL A 210 33.91 8.04 17.73
CA VAL A 210 33.00 7.22 18.54
C VAL A 210 33.71 6.49 19.68
N GLN A 211 35.02 6.23 19.61
CA GLN A 211 35.74 5.56 20.70
C GLN A 211 35.93 6.43 21.95
N ASP A 212 35.98 7.75 21.81
CA ASP A 212 36.00 8.66 22.96
C ASP A 212 34.65 9.34 23.14
N ARG A 213 33.81 8.74 23.99
CA ARG A 213 32.51 9.31 24.38
C ARG A 213 32.64 10.74 24.91
N LYS A 214 33.78 11.10 25.53
CA LYS A 214 34.02 12.45 26.05
C LYS A 214 34.11 13.48 24.92
N VAL A 215 34.64 13.12 23.76
CA VAL A 215 34.74 14.02 22.60
C VAL A 215 33.33 14.40 22.09
N MET A 216 32.40 13.44 22.01
CA MET A 216 31.02 13.73 21.61
C MET A 216 30.24 14.50 22.70
N GLU A 217 30.48 14.20 23.97
CA GLU A 217 29.89 14.94 25.10
C GLU A 217 30.41 16.38 25.13
N GLN A 218 31.70 16.60 24.88
CA GLN A 218 32.31 17.93 24.75
C GLN A 218 31.75 18.70 23.55
N LEU A 219 31.60 18.04 22.38
CA LEU A 219 30.98 18.67 21.21
C LEU A 219 29.54 19.12 21.53
N ASN A 220 28.75 18.27 22.18
CA ASN A 220 27.38 18.60 22.59
C ASN A 220 27.35 19.74 23.62
N ALA A 221 28.25 19.73 24.61
CA ALA A 221 28.38 20.81 25.59
C ALA A 221 28.79 22.13 24.93
N GLY A 222 29.74 22.11 23.99
CA GLY A 222 30.15 23.26 23.21
C GLY A 222 29.01 23.85 22.36
N ILE A 223 28.20 23.00 21.72
CA ILE A 223 27.00 23.43 20.98
C ILE A 223 25.96 24.07 21.90
N LYS A 224 25.74 23.53 23.11
CA LYS A 224 24.71 24.01 24.05
C LYS A 224 25.10 25.25 24.85
N HIS A 225 26.38 25.36 25.22
CA HIS A 225 26.86 26.35 26.18
C HIS A 225 27.85 27.35 25.57
N GLY A 226 28.22 27.20 24.30
CA GLY A 226 29.13 28.11 23.61
C GLY A 226 30.60 27.95 24.01
N ASP A 227 30.98 26.86 24.68
CA ASP A 227 32.39 26.58 25.02
C ASP A 227 33.13 26.09 23.76
N VAL A 228 33.90 26.98 23.13
CA VAL A 228 34.61 26.71 21.87
C VAL A 228 35.97 26.11 22.17
N ARG A 229 36.04 24.77 22.25
CA ARG A 229 37.32 24.05 22.28
C ARG A 229 37.73 23.68 20.86
N THR A 230 38.81 24.27 20.38
CA THR A 230 39.37 23.98 19.05
C THR A 230 40.43 22.87 19.14
N GLY A 231 40.30 21.84 18.31
CA GLY A 231 41.20 20.70 18.32
C GLY A 231 40.96 19.75 17.14
N ALA A 232 41.95 18.91 16.84
CA ALA A 232 41.84 17.93 15.75
C ALA A 232 40.70 16.92 15.98
N GLU A 233 40.50 16.49 17.24
CA GLU A 233 39.42 15.58 17.63
C GLU A 233 38.04 16.23 17.46
N MET A 234 37.87 17.49 17.85
CA MET A 234 36.62 18.24 17.61
C MET A 234 36.30 18.40 16.13
N SER A 235 37.33 18.58 15.28
CA SER A 235 37.14 18.66 13.83
C SER A 235 36.72 17.32 13.23
N ILE A 236 37.23 16.21 13.75
CA ILE A 236 36.83 14.85 13.36
C ILE A 236 35.38 14.58 13.78
N ALA A 237 35.04 14.85 15.05
CA ALA A 237 33.70 14.67 15.58
C ALA A 237 32.68 15.55 14.85
N SER A 238 33.00 16.81 14.60
CA SER A 238 32.16 17.74 13.83
C SER A 238 31.93 17.24 12.40
N ALA A 239 32.99 16.86 11.68
CA ALA A 239 32.86 16.34 10.32
C ALA A 239 32.04 15.04 10.28
N PHE A 240 32.21 14.16 11.27
CA PHE A 240 31.42 12.94 11.40
C PHE A 240 29.94 13.26 11.67
N ALA A 241 29.64 14.12 12.65
CA ALA A 241 28.29 14.53 13.00
C ALA A 241 27.58 15.22 11.83
N LEU A 242 28.25 16.10 11.09
CA LEU A 242 27.71 16.73 9.88
C LEU A 242 27.35 15.70 8.80
N ILE A 243 28.18 14.66 8.61
CA ILE A 243 27.86 13.61 7.64
C ILE A 243 26.66 12.78 8.10
N GLN A 244 26.58 12.43 9.40
CA GLN A 244 25.42 11.70 9.93
C GLN A 244 24.14 12.54 9.78
N TRP A 245 24.21 13.84 10.10
CA TRP A 245 23.11 14.77 9.90
C TRP A 245 22.68 14.85 8.44
N VAL A 246 23.60 14.89 7.47
CA VAL A 246 23.22 14.88 6.03
C VAL A 246 22.43 13.63 5.64
N PHE A 247 22.69 12.48 6.29
CA PHE A 247 21.98 11.23 5.99
C PHE A 247 20.67 11.06 6.75
N ASP A 248 20.53 11.65 7.94
CA ASP A 248 19.37 11.46 8.81
C ASP A 248 18.16 12.34 8.42
N ILE A 249 17.71 12.18 7.17
CA ILE A 249 16.55 12.92 6.64
C ILE A 249 15.22 12.44 7.22
N SER A 250 15.21 11.49 8.17
CA SER A 250 13.99 10.85 8.68
C SER A 250 12.98 11.85 9.24
N ALA A 251 13.44 12.90 9.93
CA ALA A 251 12.60 13.97 10.47
C ALA A 251 11.97 14.88 9.39
N GLU A 252 12.44 14.84 8.15
CA GLU A 252 11.90 15.58 7.00
C GLU A 252 10.99 14.73 6.11
N LEU A 253 10.80 13.45 6.45
CA LEU A 253 9.94 12.52 5.71
C LEU A 253 8.77 12.11 6.60
N ASN A 254 7.60 12.03 6.01
CA ASN A 254 6.37 11.73 6.76
C ASN A 254 5.80 10.34 6.45
N GLY A 255 6.54 9.51 5.70
CA GLY A 255 6.19 8.13 5.43
C GLY A 255 5.14 7.95 4.33
N TYR A 256 4.88 8.98 3.54
CA TYR A 256 3.99 8.95 2.37
C TYR A 256 4.72 8.45 1.10
N GLY A 257 6.04 8.64 1.02
CA GLY A 257 6.83 8.36 -0.17
C GLY A 257 6.62 9.40 -1.29
N PHE A 258 7.34 9.24 -2.41
CA PHE A 258 7.20 10.13 -3.56
C PHE A 258 5.79 10.00 -4.17
N PRO A 259 5.09 11.10 -4.51
CA PRO A 259 5.58 12.49 -4.62
C PRO A 259 5.46 13.37 -3.37
N PHE A 260 4.84 12.87 -2.30
CA PHE A 260 4.63 13.62 -1.05
C PHE A 260 5.91 13.87 -0.26
N ASP A 261 6.80 12.87 -0.24
CA ASP A 261 8.13 12.94 0.35
C ASP A 261 9.19 13.08 -0.75
N LEU A 262 10.13 14.01 -0.58
CA LEU A 262 11.19 14.32 -1.56
C LEU A 262 12.61 14.02 -1.01
N PRO A 263 12.94 12.76 -0.66
CA PRO A 263 14.18 12.44 0.06
C PRO A 263 15.47 12.80 -0.68
N HIS A 264 15.44 12.84 -2.02
CA HIS A 264 16.58 13.28 -2.81
C HIS A 264 16.80 14.78 -2.78
N LEU A 265 15.73 15.56 -2.68
CA LEU A 265 15.77 17.01 -2.54
C LEU A 265 16.19 17.40 -1.12
N ALA A 266 15.57 16.79 -0.10
CA ALA A 266 15.96 16.92 1.31
C ALA A 266 17.47 16.67 1.51
N PHE A 267 17.97 15.55 0.98
CA PHE A 267 19.41 15.23 1.00
C PHE A 267 20.27 16.30 0.31
N TYR A 268 19.82 16.85 -0.82
CA TYR A 268 20.54 17.93 -1.51
C TYR A 268 20.55 19.24 -0.69
N HIS A 269 19.43 19.60 -0.05
CA HIS A 269 19.35 20.77 0.81
C HIS A 269 20.26 20.65 2.02
N ARG A 270 20.29 19.48 2.68
CA ARG A 270 21.25 19.23 3.77
C ARG A 270 22.70 19.33 3.31
N LEU A 271 23.02 18.80 2.12
CA LEU A 271 24.36 18.99 1.53
C LEU A 271 24.70 20.46 1.32
N LYS A 272 23.75 21.26 0.84
CA LYS A 272 23.92 22.69 0.63
C LYS A 272 24.15 23.42 1.97
N THR A 273 23.39 23.09 3.02
CA THR A 273 23.59 23.65 4.36
C THR A 273 24.98 23.33 4.91
N VAL A 274 25.40 22.06 4.83
CA VAL A 274 26.75 21.67 5.26
C VAL A 274 27.82 22.35 4.41
N TYR A 275 27.62 22.46 3.10
CA TYR A 275 28.55 23.14 2.20
C TYR A 275 28.79 24.59 2.62
N THR A 276 27.73 25.37 2.85
CA THR A 276 27.85 26.77 3.27
C THR A 276 28.65 26.90 4.57
N LEU A 277 28.40 26.02 5.55
CA LEU A 277 29.13 26.00 6.81
C LEU A 277 30.63 25.71 6.60
N VAL A 278 30.96 24.65 5.87
CA VAL A 278 32.37 24.26 5.68
C VAL A 278 33.11 25.17 4.70
N GLU A 279 32.40 25.85 3.80
CA GLU A 279 32.95 26.92 2.95
C GLU A 279 33.33 28.14 3.80
N ALA A 280 32.47 28.57 4.73
CA ALA A 280 32.79 29.66 5.65
C ALA A 280 34.03 29.34 6.52
N ILE A 281 34.15 28.11 7.01
CA ILE A 281 35.35 27.65 7.75
C ILE A 281 36.58 27.67 6.83
N TRP A 282 36.43 27.20 5.59
CA TRP A 282 37.51 27.18 4.60
C TRP A 282 38.00 28.56 4.19
N GLU A 283 37.14 29.60 4.19
CA GLU A 283 37.53 30.98 3.89
C GLU A 283 37.91 31.81 5.14
N SER A 284 37.81 31.24 6.34
CA SER A 284 38.30 31.86 7.57
C SER A 284 39.84 31.82 7.68
N PRO A 285 40.46 32.58 8.61
CA PRO A 285 41.90 32.48 8.89
C PRO A 285 42.36 31.06 9.22
N HIS A 286 41.44 30.18 9.64
CA HIS A 286 41.70 28.79 9.98
C HIS A 286 41.91 27.86 8.77
N LYS A 287 41.89 28.39 7.53
CA LYS A 287 42.08 27.66 6.27
C LYS A 287 43.35 26.80 6.21
N TYR A 288 44.43 27.25 6.86
CA TYR A 288 45.72 26.56 6.89
C TYR A 288 45.92 25.70 8.14
N GLU A 289 44.95 25.66 9.04
CA GLU A 289 45.06 24.89 10.27
C GLU A 289 44.93 23.39 9.99
N LYS A 290 45.97 22.65 10.38
CA LYS A 290 46.03 21.19 10.20
C LYS A 290 44.94 20.47 10.99
N THR A 291 44.44 21.07 12.07
CA THR A 291 43.34 20.57 12.91
C THR A 291 42.03 20.44 12.12
N HIS A 292 41.73 21.35 11.19
CA HIS A 292 40.51 21.36 10.38
C HIS A 292 40.53 20.46 9.14
N LYS A 293 41.59 19.63 8.96
CA LYS A 293 41.74 18.74 7.80
C LYS A 293 40.50 17.88 7.48
N PRO A 294 39.75 17.31 8.46
CA PRO A 294 38.50 16.59 8.17
C PRO A 294 37.45 17.48 7.53
N LEU A 295 37.22 18.68 8.04
CA LEU A 295 36.22 19.64 7.51
C LEU A 295 36.62 20.14 6.10
N HIS A 296 37.91 20.37 5.88
CA HIS A 296 38.47 20.69 4.56
C HIS A 296 38.25 19.56 3.54
N LYS A 297 38.41 18.30 3.96
CA LYS A 297 38.11 17.14 3.11
C LYS A 297 36.61 17.07 2.78
N LEU A 298 35.74 17.37 3.75
CA LEU A 298 34.30 17.41 3.56
C LEU A 298 33.90 18.47 2.53
N PHE A 299 34.44 19.69 2.64
CA PHE A 299 34.26 20.78 1.67
C PHE A 299 34.63 20.33 0.25
N ARG A 300 35.82 19.75 0.07
CA ARG A 300 36.30 19.28 -1.25
C ARG A 300 35.42 18.17 -1.84
N LEU A 301 34.81 17.33 -1.01
CA LEU A 301 33.88 16.29 -1.48
C LEU A 301 32.54 16.87 -1.96
N ILE A 302 32.03 17.90 -1.28
CA ILE A 302 30.71 18.48 -1.58
C ILE A 302 30.80 19.54 -2.70
N LYS A 303 31.93 20.25 -2.82
CA LYS A 303 32.14 21.34 -3.80
C LYS A 303 31.76 20.97 -5.25
N PRO A 304 32.15 19.81 -5.82
CA PRO A 304 31.77 19.44 -7.18
C PRO A 304 30.26 19.23 -7.35
N VAL A 305 29.57 18.79 -6.29
CA VAL A 305 28.11 18.62 -6.28
C VAL A 305 27.43 19.99 -6.26
N MET A 306 27.93 20.91 -5.44
CA MET A 306 27.41 22.28 -5.40
C MET A 306 27.77 23.10 -6.64
N ALA A 307 28.83 22.76 -7.37
CA ALA A 307 29.15 23.37 -8.65
C ALA A 307 28.26 22.88 -9.82
N ASP A 308 27.46 21.83 -9.62
CA ASP A 308 26.63 21.24 -10.65
C ASP A 308 25.41 22.11 -10.99
N GLN A 309 25.50 22.85 -12.09
CA GLN A 309 24.45 23.78 -12.50
C GLN A 309 23.14 23.09 -12.89
N THR A 310 23.20 21.87 -13.42
CA THR A 310 21.99 21.08 -13.72
C THR A 310 21.28 20.71 -12.43
N LEU A 311 22.02 20.20 -11.44
CA LEU A 311 21.47 19.83 -10.14
C LEU A 311 20.86 21.04 -9.41
N LYS A 312 21.56 22.18 -9.40
CA LYS A 312 21.07 23.45 -8.84
C LYS A 312 19.75 23.89 -9.46
N ARG A 313 19.68 23.89 -10.80
CA ARG A 313 18.47 24.28 -11.54
C ARG A 313 17.31 23.31 -11.26
N SER A 314 17.56 22.00 -11.27
CA SER A 314 16.53 20.99 -10.99
C SER A 314 16.03 21.05 -9.55
N ALA A 315 16.91 21.27 -8.56
CA ALA A 315 16.50 21.45 -7.17
C ALA A 315 15.59 22.67 -7.00
N LYS A 316 15.99 23.83 -7.53
CA LYS A 316 15.18 25.06 -7.48
C LYS A 316 13.84 24.90 -8.20
N ALA A 317 13.81 24.17 -9.32
CA ALA A 317 12.56 23.91 -10.02
C ALA A 317 11.65 22.96 -9.22
N LEU A 318 12.22 21.94 -8.60
CA LEU A 318 11.47 21.00 -7.76
C LEU A 318 10.92 21.66 -6.49
N ASP A 319 11.69 22.56 -5.85
CA ASP A 319 11.21 23.35 -4.69
C ASP A 319 9.92 24.08 -5.04
N LYS A 320 9.91 24.84 -6.13
CA LYS A 320 8.74 25.58 -6.61
C LYS A 320 7.55 24.67 -6.91
N LYS A 321 7.81 23.53 -7.55
CA LYS A 321 6.76 22.55 -7.86
C LYS A 321 6.19 21.91 -6.60
N ALA A 322 7.04 21.64 -5.60
CA ALA A 322 6.63 21.10 -4.31
C ALA A 322 5.77 22.10 -3.53
N GLU A 323 6.06 23.40 -3.59
CA GLU A 323 5.22 24.44 -2.99
C GLU A 323 3.80 24.43 -3.57
N ILE A 324 3.67 24.38 -4.91
CA ILE A 324 2.36 24.31 -5.58
C ILE A 324 1.63 23.00 -5.24
N PHE A 325 2.36 21.88 -5.20
CA PHE A 325 1.78 20.59 -4.82
C PHE A 325 1.29 20.58 -3.36
N ASN A 326 2.06 21.18 -2.44
CA ASN A 326 1.69 21.31 -1.03
C ASN A 326 0.48 22.22 -0.85
N ALA A 327 0.36 23.32 -1.62
CA ALA A 327 -0.83 24.15 -1.60
C ALA A 327 -2.09 23.37 -2.05
N LEU A 328 -1.98 22.46 -3.01
CA LEU A 328 -3.09 21.57 -3.36
C LEU A 328 -3.41 20.57 -2.23
N ARG A 329 -2.40 19.98 -1.59
CA ARG A 329 -2.58 19.09 -0.42
C ARG A 329 -3.29 19.79 0.73
N GLU A 330 -2.92 21.03 1.00
CA GLU A 330 -3.56 21.91 1.98
C GLU A 330 -4.99 22.26 1.59
N ALA A 331 -5.26 22.57 0.33
CA ALA A 331 -6.62 22.84 -0.15
C ALA A 331 -7.51 21.60 -0.04
N LEU A 332 -7.00 20.43 -0.43
CA LEU A 332 -7.70 19.15 -0.32
C LEU A 332 -7.77 18.63 1.11
N ARG A 333 -7.01 19.18 2.07
CA ARG A 333 -6.93 18.75 3.48
C ARG A 333 -6.63 17.26 3.65
N ILE A 334 -5.63 16.76 2.93
CA ILE A 334 -5.19 15.36 3.00
C ILE A 334 -3.69 15.27 2.75
N ALA A 335 -3.04 14.35 3.46
CA ALA A 335 -1.59 14.19 3.42
C ALA A 335 -0.92 15.55 3.63
N LEU A 336 -1.28 16.30 4.68
CA LEU A 336 -0.76 17.65 4.89
C LEU A 336 0.78 17.66 4.98
N PRO A 337 1.48 18.73 4.57
CA PRO A 337 2.94 18.81 4.66
C PRO A 337 3.50 18.54 6.06
N GLU A 338 2.77 18.95 7.10
CA GLU A 338 3.05 18.73 8.52
C GLU A 338 2.50 17.39 9.06
N GLY A 339 1.69 16.69 8.27
CA GLY A 339 1.06 15.44 8.64
C GLY A 339 2.07 14.31 8.81
N LYS A 340 1.80 13.39 9.75
CA LYS A 340 2.68 12.24 10.07
C LYS A 340 1.99 10.88 9.91
N ASN A 341 0.83 10.88 9.26
CA ASN A 341 -0.01 9.69 9.13
C ASN A 341 0.46 8.75 8.02
N GLY A 342 1.38 9.21 7.15
CA GLY A 342 1.91 8.43 6.03
C GLY A 342 0.78 7.85 5.19
N LEU A 343 0.94 6.60 4.74
CA LEU A 343 -0.06 5.91 3.92
C LEU A 343 -1.36 5.52 4.67
N ASN A 344 -1.58 6.05 5.88
CA ASN A 344 -2.81 5.90 6.67
C ASN A 344 -3.51 7.25 6.90
N ASP A 345 -3.30 8.22 6.01
CA ASP A 345 -3.94 9.53 6.11
C ASP A 345 -5.28 9.53 5.38
N ASP A 346 -6.38 9.60 6.14
CA ASP A 346 -7.74 9.61 5.61
C ASP A 346 -8.24 11.02 5.27
N GLY A 347 -7.39 12.04 5.44
CA GLY A 347 -7.79 13.45 5.49
C GLY A 347 -8.29 13.86 6.87
N ASP A 348 -8.47 15.16 7.08
CA ASP A 348 -9.10 15.68 8.30
C ASP A 348 -10.62 15.82 8.18
N ASP A 349 -11.26 16.18 9.30
CA ASP A 349 -12.72 16.31 9.42
C ASP A 349 -13.28 17.63 8.86
N THR A 350 -12.52 18.36 8.03
CA THR A 350 -13.02 19.57 7.37
C THR A 350 -14.19 19.21 6.45
N ASP A 351 -15.27 19.98 6.49
CA ASP A 351 -16.45 19.73 5.66
C ASP A 351 -16.13 19.85 4.15
N MET A 352 -16.82 19.04 3.34
CA MET A 352 -16.51 18.92 1.92
C MET A 352 -16.74 20.21 1.14
N LYS A 353 -17.71 21.03 1.56
CA LYS A 353 -18.00 22.32 0.92
C LYS A 353 -16.82 23.28 1.08
N THR A 354 -16.28 23.40 2.30
CA THR A 354 -15.07 24.18 2.57
C THR A 354 -13.87 23.67 1.77
N ILE A 355 -13.68 22.35 1.66
CA ILE A 355 -12.61 21.77 0.84
C ILE A 355 -12.79 22.16 -0.63
N LYS A 356 -14.01 22.02 -1.18
CA LYS A 356 -14.34 22.38 -2.56
C LYS A 356 -14.06 23.86 -2.85
N GLU A 357 -14.45 24.75 -1.94
CA GLU A 357 -14.17 26.19 -2.04
C GLU A 357 -12.66 26.49 -2.04
N LYS A 358 -11.89 25.82 -1.17
CA LYS A 358 -10.42 25.97 -1.12
C LYS A 358 -9.75 25.48 -2.39
N VAL A 359 -10.20 24.35 -2.97
CA VAL A 359 -9.64 23.84 -4.23
C VAL A 359 -10.01 24.75 -5.41
N ALA A 360 -11.23 25.30 -5.43
CA ALA A 360 -11.63 26.30 -6.43
C ALA A 360 -10.72 27.55 -6.35
N ALA A 361 -10.51 28.07 -5.13
CA ALA A 361 -9.63 29.22 -4.91
C ALA A 361 -8.17 28.91 -5.32
N PHE A 362 -7.69 27.69 -5.06
CA PHE A 362 -6.38 27.22 -5.53
C PHE A 362 -6.29 27.24 -7.07
N GLN A 363 -7.30 26.73 -7.77
CA GLN A 363 -7.32 26.75 -9.24
C GLN A 363 -7.33 28.18 -9.80
N GLU A 364 -8.16 29.06 -9.27
CA GLU A 364 -8.25 30.45 -9.72
C GLU A 364 -6.95 31.22 -9.49
N LYS A 365 -6.28 30.97 -8.35
CA LYS A 365 -4.93 31.49 -8.11
C LYS A 365 -3.93 30.98 -9.15
N LEU A 366 -3.96 29.68 -9.48
CA LEU A 366 -3.03 29.10 -10.45
C LEU A 366 -3.29 29.59 -11.89
N LYS A 367 -4.55 29.88 -12.25
CA LYS A 367 -4.95 30.44 -13.56
C LYS A 367 -4.57 31.91 -13.68
N SER A 368 -4.73 32.70 -12.62
CA SER A 368 -4.44 34.14 -12.62
C SER A 368 -2.94 34.45 -12.64
N GLU A 369 -2.08 33.55 -12.16
CA GLU A 369 -0.64 33.74 -12.21
C GLU A 369 -0.07 33.47 -13.62
N GLU A 370 0.16 34.54 -14.39
CA GLU A 370 0.58 34.48 -15.80
C GLU A 370 1.83 33.61 -16.04
N THR A 371 2.76 33.58 -15.09
CA THR A 371 4.01 32.81 -15.22
C THR A 371 3.84 31.30 -15.05
N LEU A 372 2.77 30.88 -14.37
CA LEU A 372 2.42 29.48 -14.13
C LEU A 372 1.38 29.01 -15.16
N SER A 373 0.33 29.80 -15.40
CA SER A 373 -0.80 29.44 -16.27
C SER A 373 -0.40 29.13 -17.72
N LYS A 374 0.69 29.72 -18.21
CA LYS A 374 1.23 29.44 -19.56
C LYS A 374 1.97 28.10 -19.67
N ARG A 375 2.40 27.49 -18.56
CA ARG A 375 3.21 26.27 -18.59
C ARG A 375 2.35 25.02 -18.63
N ASP A 376 2.74 24.07 -19.48
CA ASP A 376 1.96 22.86 -19.74
C ASP A 376 1.78 21.97 -18.51
N GLU A 377 2.77 21.92 -17.61
CA GLU A 377 2.69 21.16 -16.36
C GLU A 377 1.54 21.62 -15.44
N TYR A 378 1.31 22.93 -15.31
CA TYR A 378 0.23 23.46 -14.49
C TYR A 378 -1.12 23.42 -15.22
N LYS A 379 -1.13 23.56 -16.56
CA LYS A 379 -2.34 23.31 -17.35
C LYS A 379 -2.84 21.87 -17.20
N LYS A 380 -1.93 20.89 -17.23
CA LYS A 380 -2.27 19.47 -16.99
C LYS A 380 -2.81 19.24 -15.58
N MET A 381 -2.21 19.87 -14.58
CA MET A 381 -2.71 19.81 -13.19
C MET A 381 -4.14 20.35 -13.09
N ILE A 382 -4.43 21.52 -13.67
CA ILE A 382 -5.78 22.10 -13.70
C ILE A 382 -6.74 21.17 -14.45
N GLN A 383 -6.36 20.71 -15.65
CA GLN A 383 -7.17 19.80 -16.45
C GLN A 383 -7.51 18.51 -15.70
N GLN A 384 -6.57 17.97 -14.92
CA GLN A 384 -6.82 16.77 -14.13
C GLN A 384 -7.78 17.05 -12.97
N ILE A 385 -7.67 18.20 -12.29
CA ILE A 385 -8.65 18.63 -11.28
C ILE A 385 -10.04 18.77 -11.92
N ASP A 386 -10.13 19.42 -13.07
CA ASP A 386 -11.41 19.61 -13.79
C ASP A 386 -12.02 18.28 -14.22
N THR A 387 -11.20 17.35 -14.73
CA THR A 387 -11.63 16.02 -15.19
C THR A 387 -12.30 15.22 -14.08
N TYR A 388 -11.83 15.38 -12.85
CA TYR A 388 -12.32 14.63 -11.70
C TYR A 388 -13.13 15.48 -10.71
N TRP A 389 -13.49 16.71 -11.08
CA TRP A 389 -14.12 17.68 -10.18
C TRP A 389 -15.34 17.09 -9.46
N ASP A 390 -16.27 16.51 -10.22
CA ASP A 390 -17.51 15.93 -9.68
C ASP A 390 -17.29 14.64 -8.87
N LYS A 391 -16.09 14.04 -8.96
CA LYS A 391 -15.70 12.82 -8.23
C LYS A 391 -14.84 13.09 -7.00
N LEU A 392 -14.37 14.33 -6.82
CA LEU A 392 -13.55 14.76 -5.68
C LEU A 392 -14.39 15.26 -4.50
N PHE A 393 -15.61 15.75 -4.75
CA PHE A 393 -16.39 16.40 -3.71
C PHE A 393 -17.69 15.67 -3.48
N ALA A 394 -17.72 14.87 -2.42
CA ALA A 394 -18.88 14.12 -1.97
C ALA A 394 -19.65 14.89 -0.89
N ASP A 395 -20.86 15.34 -1.19
CA ASP A 395 -21.79 15.80 -0.15
C ASP A 395 -22.24 14.62 0.73
N PRO A 396 -22.59 14.86 2.01
CA PRO A 396 -23.18 13.82 2.85
C PRO A 396 -24.44 13.24 2.20
N ILE A 397 -24.53 11.92 2.16
CA ILE A 397 -25.64 11.18 1.56
C ILE A 397 -26.69 10.95 2.63
N SER A 398 -27.92 11.43 2.41
CA SER A 398 -29.04 11.12 3.29
C SER A 398 -29.54 9.70 3.04
N VAL A 399 -29.64 8.92 4.12
CA VAL A 399 -30.15 7.54 4.10
C VAL A 399 -31.21 7.35 5.18
N HIS A 400 -32.18 6.49 4.90
CA HIS A 400 -33.19 6.09 5.88
C HIS A 400 -32.76 4.80 6.57
N THR A 401 -32.59 4.87 7.90
CA THR A 401 -32.27 3.72 8.75
C THR A 401 -33.45 3.37 9.66
N ALA A 402 -33.38 2.23 10.34
CA ALA A 402 -34.37 1.87 11.37
C ALA A 402 -34.46 2.89 12.51
N THR A 403 -33.42 3.71 12.70
CA THR A 403 -33.36 4.76 13.74
C THR A 403 -33.73 6.15 13.24
N GLY A 404 -34.13 6.29 11.97
CA GLY A 404 -34.47 7.56 11.33
C GLY A 404 -33.53 7.93 10.19
N GLU A 405 -33.68 9.16 9.69
CA GLU A 405 -32.81 9.73 8.67
C GLU A 405 -31.41 9.99 9.23
N GLN A 406 -30.38 9.53 8.52
CA GLN A 406 -28.98 9.70 8.88
C GLN A 406 -28.19 10.22 7.68
N LEU A 407 -27.14 11.01 7.93
CA LEU A 407 -26.21 11.46 6.91
C LEU A 407 -24.95 10.60 6.96
N ILE A 408 -24.58 10.01 5.82
CA ILE A 408 -23.34 9.24 5.67
C ILE A 408 -22.40 10.04 4.78
N GLN A 409 -21.23 10.39 5.31
CA GLN A 409 -20.16 11.00 4.53
C GLN A 409 -19.33 9.89 3.86
N PRO A 410 -19.26 9.82 2.52
CA PRO A 410 -18.36 8.90 1.85
C PRO A 410 -16.91 9.16 2.23
N GLN A 411 -16.14 8.08 2.39
CA GLN A 411 -14.71 8.19 2.67
C GLN A 411 -13.99 8.84 1.51
N ARG A 412 -13.10 9.79 1.82
CA ARG A 412 -12.32 10.56 0.84
C ARG A 412 -11.18 9.76 0.22
N THR A 413 -10.86 8.62 0.81
CA THR A 413 -9.77 7.75 0.39
C THR A 413 -10.27 6.32 0.26
N ASN A 414 -9.56 5.54 -0.53
CA ASN A 414 -9.74 4.09 -0.57
C ASN A 414 -8.74 3.37 0.37
N ASN A 415 -8.26 4.08 1.40
CA ASN A 415 -7.24 3.56 2.31
C ASN A 415 -7.70 2.31 3.04
N ILE A 416 -9.01 2.11 3.24
CA ILE A 416 -9.55 0.89 3.83
C ILE A 416 -9.09 -0.36 3.06
N LEU A 417 -9.16 -0.35 1.73
CA LEU A 417 -8.69 -1.45 0.89
C LEU A 417 -7.16 -1.46 0.75
N GLU A 418 -6.52 -0.30 0.65
CA GLU A 418 -5.06 -0.24 0.58
C GLU A 418 -4.40 -0.80 1.86
N ARG A 419 -4.93 -0.45 3.04
CA ARG A 419 -4.52 -0.98 4.35
C ARG A 419 -4.78 -2.46 4.41
N PHE A 420 -5.97 -2.89 4.00
CA PHE A 420 -6.33 -4.30 3.91
C PHE A 420 -5.31 -5.10 3.08
N PHE A 421 -4.98 -4.66 1.86
CA PHE A 421 -4.00 -5.35 1.01
C PHE A 421 -2.58 -5.25 1.55
N ARG A 422 -2.19 -4.14 2.17
CA ARG A 422 -0.88 -3.99 2.81
C ARG A 422 -0.73 -4.96 3.98
N ASP A 423 -1.76 -5.10 4.80
CA ASP A 423 -1.83 -6.06 5.89
C ASP A 423 -1.81 -7.49 5.37
N LEU A 424 -2.62 -7.82 4.37
CA LEU A 424 -2.60 -9.12 3.71
C LEU A 424 -1.19 -9.47 3.24
N LYS A 425 -0.54 -8.56 2.49
CA LYS A 425 0.82 -8.76 1.99
C LYS A 425 1.83 -8.92 3.13
N ARG A 426 1.76 -8.08 4.17
CA ARG A 426 2.63 -8.17 5.36
C ARG A 426 2.48 -9.51 6.08
N LYS A 427 1.24 -9.94 6.34
CA LYS A 427 0.91 -11.22 6.97
C LYS A 427 1.49 -12.39 6.16
N TYR A 428 1.33 -12.38 4.84
CA TYR A 428 1.90 -13.42 3.98
C TYR A 428 3.42 -13.43 3.95
N ARG A 429 4.10 -12.28 3.89
CA ARG A 429 5.58 -12.23 3.95
C ARG A 429 6.11 -12.78 5.28
N LYS A 430 5.44 -12.44 6.39
CA LYS A 430 5.77 -12.99 7.72
C LYS A 430 5.62 -14.51 7.73
N LYS A 431 4.52 -15.02 7.17
CA LYS A 431 4.22 -16.45 7.11
C LYS A 431 5.20 -17.24 6.22
N THR A 432 5.52 -16.74 5.03
CA THR A 432 6.35 -17.47 4.05
C THR A 432 7.84 -17.23 4.22
N GLY A 433 8.23 -16.15 4.90
CA GLY A 433 9.61 -15.67 4.97
C GLY A 433 10.14 -15.12 3.64
N THR A 434 9.30 -15.01 2.61
CA THR A 434 9.71 -14.52 1.28
C THR A 434 9.43 -13.03 1.13
N ILE A 435 10.37 -12.31 0.52
CA ILE A 435 10.17 -10.89 0.18
C ILE A 435 9.10 -10.76 -0.91
N SER A 436 9.16 -11.61 -1.93
CA SER A 436 8.18 -11.61 -3.02
C SER A 436 6.94 -12.44 -2.70
N LEU A 437 5.78 -11.92 -3.09
CA LEU A 437 4.47 -12.58 -2.99
C LEU A 437 3.91 -13.03 -4.34
N ASN A 438 4.66 -12.88 -5.44
CA ASN A 438 4.19 -13.27 -6.78
C ASN A 438 3.59 -14.68 -6.83
N LYS A 439 4.33 -15.68 -6.31
CA LYS A 439 3.87 -17.08 -6.24
C LYS A 439 2.66 -17.25 -5.33
N THR A 440 2.61 -16.49 -4.23
CA THR A 440 1.50 -16.49 -3.29
C THR A 440 0.23 -16.00 -3.98
N LEU A 441 0.26 -14.83 -4.63
CA LEU A 441 -0.90 -14.25 -5.33
C LEU A 441 -1.38 -15.11 -6.51
N LYS A 442 -0.49 -15.85 -7.17
CA LYS A 442 -0.89 -16.86 -8.19
C LYS A 442 -1.70 -18.02 -7.59
N THR A 443 -1.35 -18.45 -6.37
CA THR A 443 -1.86 -19.70 -5.77
C THR A 443 -2.92 -19.50 -4.69
N ILE A 444 -3.06 -18.28 -4.16
CA ILE A 444 -4.11 -17.90 -3.21
C ILE A 444 -5.49 -18.09 -3.86
N LEU A 445 -6.46 -18.49 -3.04
CA LEU A 445 -7.86 -18.53 -3.48
C LEU A 445 -8.38 -17.09 -3.53
N SER A 446 -9.17 -16.75 -4.56
CA SER A 446 -9.76 -15.41 -4.70
C SER A 446 -10.52 -14.99 -3.45
N ASP A 447 -11.22 -15.93 -2.80
CA ASP A 447 -12.04 -15.68 -1.60
C ASP A 447 -11.24 -15.54 -0.29
N THR A 448 -9.91 -15.64 -0.33
CA THR A 448 -9.10 -15.51 0.90
C THR A 448 -9.29 -14.18 1.64
N PRO A 449 -9.54 -13.04 0.98
CA PRO A 449 -9.92 -11.79 1.64
C PRO A 449 -11.10 -11.89 2.60
N LEU A 450 -12.08 -12.78 2.39
CA LEU A 450 -13.22 -12.97 3.29
C LEU A 450 -12.80 -13.34 4.72
N VAL A 451 -11.61 -13.91 4.90
CA VAL A 451 -11.09 -14.26 6.23
C VAL A 451 -10.94 -13.02 7.12
N LYS A 452 -10.69 -11.84 6.55
CA LYS A 452 -10.60 -10.59 7.31
C LYS A 452 -11.91 -10.25 8.01
N ASN A 453 -13.05 -10.58 7.40
CA ASN A 453 -14.36 -10.30 7.96
C ASN A 453 -14.61 -11.04 9.29
N LEU A 454 -13.85 -12.11 9.59
CA LEU A 454 -13.94 -12.81 10.88
C LEU A 454 -13.49 -11.96 12.07
N GLU A 455 -12.79 -10.85 11.83
CA GLU A 455 -12.45 -9.86 12.86
C GLU A 455 -13.65 -8.93 13.17
N ASN A 456 -14.69 -8.89 12.32
CA ASN A 456 -15.94 -8.17 12.55
C ASN A 456 -16.97 -9.07 13.24
N LYS A 457 -17.37 -8.71 14.46
CA LYS A 457 -18.28 -9.50 15.29
C LYS A 457 -19.67 -9.64 14.69
N GLU A 458 -20.23 -8.55 14.15
CA GLU A 458 -21.57 -8.58 13.54
C GLU A 458 -21.58 -9.47 12.29
N TYR A 459 -20.56 -9.37 11.45
CA TYR A 459 -20.39 -10.28 10.31
C TYR A 459 -20.28 -11.73 10.77
N LEU A 460 -19.48 -12.00 11.80
CA LEU A 460 -19.32 -13.34 12.35
C LEU A 460 -20.67 -13.91 12.81
N ASP A 461 -21.46 -13.12 13.55
CA ASP A 461 -22.79 -13.51 14.02
C ASP A 461 -23.74 -13.82 12.84
N ILE A 462 -23.68 -13.02 11.77
CA ILE A 462 -24.46 -13.24 10.54
C ILE A 462 -24.07 -14.56 9.84
N ILE A 463 -22.77 -14.82 9.67
CA ILE A 463 -22.33 -16.03 8.95
C ILE A 463 -22.47 -17.30 9.78
N LEU A 464 -22.48 -17.18 11.11
CA LEU A 464 -22.73 -18.31 12.03
C LEU A 464 -24.15 -18.85 11.89
N ASP A 465 -25.10 -18.02 11.45
CA ASP A 465 -26.43 -18.48 11.05
C ASP A 465 -27.13 -19.31 12.15
N GLY A 466 -27.09 -18.78 13.38
CA GLY A 466 -27.65 -19.42 14.58
C GLY A 466 -26.81 -20.58 15.14
N CYS A 467 -25.58 -20.79 14.66
CA CYS A 467 -24.58 -21.65 15.30
C CYS A 467 -23.78 -20.87 16.33
N ASN A 468 -23.20 -21.56 17.31
CA ASN A 468 -22.34 -20.92 18.32
C ASN A 468 -20.89 -20.76 17.82
N THR A 469 -20.47 -21.58 16.86
CA THR A 469 -19.07 -21.61 16.37
C THR A 469 -18.99 -21.92 14.88
N LEU A 470 -17.85 -21.58 14.25
CA LEU A 470 -17.62 -21.86 12.83
C LEU A 470 -17.57 -23.35 12.53
N GLU A 471 -17.12 -24.19 13.48
CA GLU A 471 -17.11 -25.64 13.33
C GLU A 471 -18.54 -26.16 13.15
N GLN A 472 -19.46 -25.69 13.99
CA GLN A 472 -20.88 -26.03 13.90
C GLN A 472 -21.48 -25.51 12.60
N ARG A 473 -21.14 -24.29 12.19
CA ARG A 473 -21.58 -23.72 10.92
C ARG A 473 -21.07 -24.54 9.73
N PHE A 474 -19.80 -24.91 9.71
CA PHE A 474 -19.20 -25.69 8.62
C PHE A 474 -19.76 -27.12 8.57
N ALA A 475 -20.18 -27.68 9.71
CA ALA A 475 -20.89 -28.96 9.75
C ALA A 475 -22.30 -28.91 9.10
N ARG A 476 -22.94 -27.73 9.04
CA ARG A 476 -24.22 -27.52 8.32
C ARG A 476 -24.05 -27.30 6.83
N VAL A 477 -22.88 -26.84 6.38
CA VAL A 477 -22.57 -26.64 4.95
C VAL A 477 -22.41 -27.98 4.25
N ASP A 478 -23.00 -28.13 3.05
CA ASP A 478 -22.82 -29.34 2.24
C ASP A 478 -21.34 -29.53 1.85
N SER A 479 -20.70 -30.52 2.47
CA SER A 479 -19.32 -30.88 2.19
C SER A 479 -19.06 -31.29 0.72
N LYS A 480 -20.06 -31.79 -0.01
CA LYS A 480 -19.91 -32.10 -1.45
C LYS A 480 -19.79 -30.83 -2.28
N LEU A 481 -20.61 -29.82 -1.99
CA LEU A 481 -20.52 -28.50 -2.61
C LEU A 481 -19.12 -27.89 -2.38
N VAL A 482 -18.60 -27.99 -1.16
CA VAL A 482 -17.25 -27.47 -0.83
C VAL A 482 -16.15 -28.19 -1.63
N LEU A 483 -16.26 -29.50 -1.83
CA LEU A 483 -15.32 -30.24 -2.67
C LEU A 483 -15.39 -29.80 -4.14
N GLN A 484 -16.60 -29.62 -4.68
CA GLN A 484 -16.79 -29.12 -6.05
C GLN A 484 -16.18 -27.71 -6.22
N GLU A 485 -16.40 -26.83 -5.26
CA GLU A 485 -15.86 -25.47 -5.26
C GLU A 485 -14.33 -25.46 -5.14
N LEU A 486 -13.76 -26.35 -4.33
CA LEU A 486 -12.29 -26.53 -4.26
C LEU A 486 -11.70 -27.00 -5.58
N ASP A 487 -12.39 -27.89 -6.29
CA ASP A 487 -11.93 -28.40 -7.59
C ASP A 487 -12.06 -27.35 -8.69
N LYS A 488 -13.13 -26.53 -8.70
CA LYS A 488 -13.23 -25.36 -9.60
C LYS A 488 -12.07 -24.39 -9.37
N LYS A 489 -11.82 -24.00 -8.11
CA LYS A 489 -10.74 -23.09 -7.75
C LYS A 489 -9.34 -23.65 -8.06
N ARG A 490 -9.15 -24.98 -8.01
CA ARG A 490 -7.88 -25.60 -8.45
C ARG A 490 -7.62 -25.36 -9.94
N LYS A 491 -8.66 -25.44 -10.78
CA LYS A 491 -8.55 -25.15 -12.23
C LYS A 491 -8.24 -23.67 -12.49
N GLU A 492 -8.79 -22.75 -11.71
CA GLU A 492 -8.53 -21.31 -11.79
C GLU A 492 -7.09 -20.88 -11.43
N THR A 493 -6.35 -21.67 -10.65
CA THR A 493 -4.94 -21.34 -10.30
C THR A 493 -3.95 -21.42 -11.49
N GLY A 494 -4.43 -21.56 -12.72
CA GLY A 494 -3.61 -21.52 -13.95
C GLY A 494 -2.59 -22.64 -14.02
N ARG A 495 -2.76 -23.71 -13.24
CA ARG A 495 -1.87 -24.87 -13.32
C ARG A 495 -2.18 -25.61 -14.61
N LEU A 496 -1.25 -25.56 -15.56
CA LEU A 496 -1.27 -26.44 -16.73
C LEU A 496 -1.62 -27.87 -16.29
N PRO A 497 -2.57 -28.55 -16.96
CA PRO A 497 -2.89 -29.93 -16.67
C PRO A 497 -1.61 -30.76 -16.58
N GLN A 498 -1.53 -31.68 -15.62
CA GLN A 498 -0.31 -32.46 -15.40
C GLN A 498 0.09 -33.26 -16.66
N ILE A 499 -0.90 -33.67 -17.45
CA ILE A 499 -0.72 -34.32 -18.76
C ILE A 499 -0.03 -33.35 -19.73
N LEU A 500 -0.57 -32.14 -19.91
CA LEU A 500 0.04 -31.12 -20.76
C LEU A 500 1.47 -30.76 -20.30
N LYS A 501 1.71 -30.64 -18.99
CA LYS A 501 3.07 -30.42 -18.44
C LYS A 501 4.04 -31.54 -18.78
N LYS A 502 3.57 -32.78 -18.85
CA LYS A 502 4.40 -33.91 -19.30
C LYS A 502 4.65 -33.82 -20.80
N MET A 503 3.61 -33.56 -21.59
CA MET A 503 3.68 -33.43 -23.05
C MET A 503 4.68 -32.35 -23.47
N ILE A 504 4.57 -31.12 -22.95
CA ILE A 504 5.44 -29.99 -23.35
C ILE A 504 6.90 -30.13 -22.89
N ARG A 505 7.20 -31.10 -22.02
CA ARG A 505 8.58 -31.42 -21.61
C ARG A 505 9.30 -32.34 -22.58
N GLU A 506 8.57 -33.01 -23.48
CA GLU A 506 9.17 -33.80 -24.54
C GLU A 506 9.81 -32.85 -25.57
N PRO A 507 11.12 -32.98 -25.87
CA PRO A 507 11.78 -32.10 -26.85
C PRO A 507 11.12 -32.14 -28.24
N ALA A 508 10.53 -33.29 -28.61
CA ALA A 508 9.82 -33.48 -29.87
C ALA A 508 8.36 -33.00 -29.85
N PHE A 509 7.87 -32.39 -28.75
CA PHE A 509 6.47 -31.96 -28.62
C PHE A 509 5.99 -31.09 -29.79
N PRO A 510 6.72 -30.05 -30.25
CA PRO A 510 6.26 -29.24 -31.37
C PRO A 510 6.12 -30.04 -32.66
N ARG A 511 7.04 -30.99 -32.93
CA ARG A 511 7.01 -31.83 -34.13
C ARG A 511 5.85 -32.82 -34.10
N LYS A 512 5.67 -33.53 -32.99
CA LYS A 512 4.53 -34.46 -32.80
C LYS A 512 3.18 -33.73 -32.88
N LEU A 513 3.13 -32.49 -32.42
CA LEU A 513 1.94 -31.65 -32.54
C LEU A 513 1.73 -31.22 -34.00
N GLY A 514 2.78 -30.86 -34.72
CA GLY A 514 2.75 -30.58 -36.17
C GLY A 514 2.23 -31.76 -36.98
N GLU A 515 2.71 -32.98 -36.70
CA GLU A 515 2.26 -34.23 -37.35
C GLU A 515 0.74 -34.43 -37.22
N LEU A 516 0.12 -34.00 -36.11
CA LEU A 516 -1.35 -34.07 -35.93
C LEU A 516 -2.12 -33.07 -36.80
N PHE A 517 -1.48 -31.98 -37.22
CA PHE A 517 -2.06 -30.96 -38.09
C PHE A 517 -1.50 -31.03 -39.52
N GLY A 518 -0.81 -32.13 -39.88
CA GLY A 518 -0.22 -32.33 -41.20
C GLY A 518 0.94 -31.39 -41.54
N CYS A 519 1.65 -30.89 -40.52
CA CYS A 519 2.77 -29.95 -40.62
C CYS A 519 4.12 -30.61 -40.30
#